data_AF-A0A7V1MMD5-F1
#
_entry.id   AF-A0A7V1MMD5-F1
#
_cell.length_a   1.000
_cell.length_b   1.000
_cell.length_c   1.000
_cell.angle_alpha   90.00
_cell.angle_beta   90.00
_cell.angle_gamma   90.00
#
_symmetry.space_group_name_H-M   'P 1'
#
loop_
_entity.id
_entity.type
_entity.pdbx_description
1 polymer ?
#
loop_
_entity_poly.entity_id
_entity_poly.type
_entity_poly.pdbx_seq_one_letter_code
_entity_poly.pdbx_strand_id
1 'polypeptide(L)'
;MIGDVFSGTYLFKPIGGEMLTIIYSYYNSSKALGIQIDNWSQYPIELMKELHFILIDDCSDSKADLKINFPINLTLMKVTDDIPWNQPGAKNLGFKFAKTDWVFTSDIDHVIQPEMCGKLIELKKDKKTVYYFSRLTDKGESRDPHPNSFLIHKDVFWELGGYDEDFCGHYGYDDILLRTMIQSCCKTENLNSINLINYPSLYSSDLDRSRRKNKRLLKRKKKQLQKGKYQNKRILRFNWELIKNLNTAS
;
A
#
# COMPACT_ATOMS: atom_id res chain seq x y z
N MET A 1 -33.53 7.02 10.70
CA MET A 1 -33.86 6.81 9.27
C MET A 1 -32.86 7.58 8.44
N ILE A 2 -31.76 6.94 8.07
CA ILE A 2 -30.79 7.42 7.09
C ILE A 2 -30.97 6.47 5.92
N GLY A 3 -31.82 6.86 4.98
CA GLY A 3 -32.17 6.06 3.81
C GLY A 3 -31.15 6.22 2.70
N ASP A 4 -30.86 5.10 2.04
CA ASP A 4 -30.67 4.97 0.59
C ASP A 4 -29.85 6.03 -0.14
N VAL A 5 -28.51 5.93 -0.05
CA VAL A 5 -27.59 6.60 -1.00
C VAL A 5 -26.70 5.61 -1.77
N PHE A 6 -26.84 4.28 -1.59
CA PHE A 6 -25.93 3.30 -2.20
C PHE A 6 -26.63 2.20 -3.03
N SER A 7 -27.71 2.52 -3.74
CA SER A 7 -28.36 1.58 -4.67
C SER A 7 -28.04 1.83 -6.16
N GLY A 8 -26.85 2.38 -6.45
CA GLY A 8 -26.31 2.36 -7.80
C GLY A 8 -25.53 1.06 -8.03
N THR A 9 -26.15 0.05 -8.64
CA THR A 9 -25.42 -1.11 -9.17
C THR A 9 -24.50 -0.62 -10.29
N TYR A 10 -23.24 -0.30 -9.95
CA TYR A 10 -22.17 -0.17 -10.92
C TYR A 10 -22.01 -1.53 -11.59
N LEU A 11 -22.46 -1.63 -12.84
CA LEU A 11 -22.20 -2.79 -13.69
C LEU A 11 -20.73 -2.73 -14.11
N PHE A 12 -19.86 -3.31 -13.28
CA PHE A 12 -18.50 -3.63 -13.68
C PHE A 12 -18.57 -4.57 -14.88
N LYS A 13 -18.09 -4.11 -16.04
CA LYS A 13 -17.91 -4.99 -17.21
C LYS A 13 -16.46 -5.48 -17.16
N PRO A 14 -16.20 -6.79 -17.02
CA PRO A 14 -14.86 -7.31 -17.14
C PRO A 14 -14.36 -7.08 -18.57
N ILE A 15 -13.43 -6.14 -18.74
CA ILE A 15 -12.75 -5.88 -20.01
C ILE A 15 -11.28 -6.19 -19.80
N GLY A 16 -10.91 -7.48 -19.82
CA GLY A 16 -9.53 -8.00 -19.91
C GLY A 16 -8.41 -7.07 -19.41
N GLY A 17 -8.55 -6.54 -18.19
CA GLY A 17 -7.64 -5.56 -17.63
C GLY A 17 -6.39 -6.26 -17.12
N GLU A 18 -5.31 -5.50 -16.90
CA GLU A 18 -4.15 -6.06 -16.22
C GLU A 18 -4.50 -6.28 -14.74
N MET A 19 -4.30 -7.51 -14.26
CA MET A 19 -4.48 -7.86 -12.84
C MET A 19 -3.66 -6.92 -11.94
N LEU A 20 -4.19 -6.63 -10.75
CA LEU A 20 -3.58 -5.69 -9.80
C LEU A 20 -3.28 -6.37 -8.46
N THR A 21 -2.07 -6.16 -7.95
CA THR A 21 -1.73 -6.50 -6.57
C THR A 21 -2.01 -5.28 -5.68
N ILE A 22 -2.73 -5.49 -4.57
CA ILE A 22 -3.00 -4.48 -3.54
C ILE A 22 -2.24 -4.85 -2.27
N ILE A 23 -1.33 -3.99 -1.82
CA ILE A 23 -0.48 -4.21 -0.64
C ILE A 23 -0.89 -3.29 0.50
N TYR A 24 -1.19 -3.89 1.65
CA TYR A 24 -1.31 -3.21 2.93
C TYR A 24 -0.45 -3.88 4.00
N SER A 25 0.08 -3.08 4.92
CA SER A 25 0.72 -3.55 6.15
C SER A 25 0.08 -2.91 7.37
N TYR A 26 0.00 -3.63 8.48
CA TYR A 26 -0.56 -3.13 9.73
C TYR A 26 0.25 -3.59 10.94
N TYR A 27 0.25 -2.76 11.99
CA TYR A 27 0.78 -3.09 13.32
C TYR A 27 -0.24 -2.64 14.36
N ASN A 28 -0.78 -3.57 15.15
CA ASN A 28 -1.76 -3.32 16.22
C ASN A 28 -2.96 -2.43 15.80
N SER A 29 -3.34 -2.50 14.52
CA SER A 29 -4.34 -1.60 13.91
C SER A 29 -5.65 -2.33 13.57
N SER A 30 -6.24 -3.02 14.55
CA SER A 30 -7.41 -3.89 14.36
C SER A 30 -8.63 -3.18 13.78
N LYS A 31 -8.87 -1.92 14.18
CA LYS A 31 -9.96 -1.10 13.64
C LYS A 31 -9.77 -0.79 12.16
N ALA A 32 -8.57 -0.35 11.75
CA ALA A 32 -8.28 -0.05 10.35
C ALA A 32 -8.34 -1.32 9.49
N LEU A 33 -7.82 -2.43 10.01
CA LEU A 33 -7.92 -3.73 9.37
C LEU A 33 -9.38 -4.18 9.18
N GLY A 34 -10.24 -4.01 10.19
CA GLY A 34 -11.68 -4.30 10.07
C GLY A 34 -12.33 -3.51 8.96
N ILE A 35 -12.07 -2.19 8.88
CA ILE A 35 -12.59 -1.32 7.81
C ILE A 35 -12.13 -1.80 6.43
N GLN A 36 -10.86 -2.23 6.29
CA GLN A 36 -10.37 -2.76 5.02
C GLN A 36 -11.09 -4.06 4.62
N ILE A 37 -11.27 -4.99 5.57
CA ILE A 37 -11.98 -6.25 5.31
C ILE A 37 -13.45 -5.99 4.94
N ASP A 38 -14.14 -5.12 5.66
CA ASP A 38 -15.53 -4.71 5.38
C ASP A 38 -15.64 -4.00 4.02
N ASN A 39 -14.61 -3.25 3.62
CA ASN A 39 -14.55 -2.65 2.29
C ASN A 39 -14.30 -3.71 1.20
N TRP A 40 -13.39 -4.66 1.41
CA TRP A 40 -13.10 -5.72 0.44
C TRP A 40 -14.29 -6.66 0.24
N SER A 41 -15.09 -6.92 1.27
CA SER A 41 -16.31 -7.74 1.15
C SER A 41 -17.37 -7.13 0.23
N GLN A 42 -17.25 -5.84 -0.08
CA GLN A 42 -18.16 -5.12 -0.99
C GLN A 42 -17.68 -5.15 -2.45
N TYR A 43 -16.52 -5.72 -2.73
CA TYR A 43 -16.03 -5.80 -4.11
C TYR A 43 -16.82 -6.83 -4.90
N PRO A 44 -17.29 -6.50 -6.12
CA PRO A 44 -17.92 -7.48 -7.00
C PRO A 44 -16.98 -8.65 -7.30
N ILE A 45 -17.54 -9.85 -7.45
CA ILE A 45 -16.76 -11.07 -7.73
C ILE A 45 -15.89 -10.95 -8.98
N GLU A 46 -16.41 -10.30 -10.03
CA GLU A 46 -15.66 -10.08 -11.27
C GLU A 46 -14.43 -9.18 -11.06
N LEU A 47 -14.53 -8.18 -10.17
CA LEU A 47 -13.39 -7.37 -9.79
C LEU A 47 -12.42 -8.15 -8.89
N MET A 48 -12.93 -8.95 -7.95
CA MET A 48 -12.10 -9.80 -7.07
C MET A 48 -11.19 -10.77 -7.84
N LYS A 49 -11.66 -11.31 -8.98
CA LYS A 49 -10.87 -12.21 -9.84
C LYS A 49 -9.64 -11.53 -10.44
N GLU A 50 -9.70 -10.23 -10.66
CA GLU A 50 -8.61 -9.41 -11.22
C GLU A 50 -7.63 -8.90 -10.14
N LEU A 51 -7.87 -9.23 -8.87
CA LEU A 51 -7.12 -8.69 -7.75
C LEU A 51 -6.34 -9.77 -7.00
N HIS A 52 -5.14 -9.40 -6.55
CA HIS A 52 -4.36 -10.14 -5.57
C HIS A 52 -4.09 -9.23 -4.36
N PHE A 53 -4.60 -9.61 -3.19
CA PHE A 53 -4.31 -8.90 -1.95
C PHE A 53 -3.07 -9.46 -1.29
N ILE A 54 -2.23 -8.58 -0.78
CA ILE A 54 -1.15 -8.93 0.14
C ILE A 54 -1.34 -8.11 1.40
N LEU A 55 -1.47 -8.83 2.51
CA LEU A 55 -1.59 -8.24 3.84
C LEU A 55 -0.38 -8.68 4.68
N ILE A 56 0.33 -7.69 5.24
CA ILE A 56 1.50 -7.93 6.10
C ILE A 56 1.16 -7.49 7.53
N ASP A 57 1.15 -8.43 8.45
CA ASP A 57 1.17 -8.16 9.90
C ASP A 57 2.61 -7.83 10.31
N ASP A 58 2.87 -6.57 10.63
CA ASP A 58 4.19 -6.06 11.00
C ASP A 58 4.47 -6.29 12.49
N CYS A 59 4.43 -7.54 12.93
CA CYS A 59 4.68 -7.98 14.31
C CYS A 59 3.63 -7.53 15.37
N SER A 60 2.33 -7.52 15.02
CA SER A 60 1.28 -7.22 16.02
C SER A 60 1.26 -8.22 17.18
N ASP A 61 0.92 -7.75 18.38
CA ASP A 61 0.88 -8.55 19.63
C ASP A 61 -0.20 -9.63 19.59
N SER A 62 -1.31 -9.31 18.94
CA SER A 62 -2.45 -10.21 18.79
C SER A 62 -2.54 -10.73 17.37
N LYS A 63 -2.93 -12.00 17.23
CA LYS A 63 -3.29 -12.55 15.93
C LYS A 63 -4.51 -11.79 15.41
N ALA A 64 -4.45 -11.32 14.16
CA ALA A 64 -5.63 -10.75 13.52
C ALA A 64 -6.69 -11.83 13.34
N ASP A 65 -7.88 -11.60 13.91
CA ASP A 65 -9.08 -12.35 13.57
C ASP A 65 -9.60 -11.84 12.21
N LEU A 66 -9.00 -12.35 11.14
CA LEU A 66 -9.43 -12.06 9.78
C LEU A 66 -10.72 -12.82 9.49
N LYS A 67 -11.86 -12.20 9.76
CA LYS A 67 -13.20 -12.72 9.44
C LYS A 67 -13.49 -12.63 7.94
N ILE A 68 -12.69 -13.33 7.13
CA ILE A 68 -12.87 -13.41 5.68
C ILE A 68 -13.86 -14.53 5.37
N ASN A 69 -15.09 -14.13 5.03
CA ASN A 69 -16.20 -15.02 4.65
C ASN A 69 -16.71 -14.75 3.23
N PHE A 70 -15.88 -14.15 2.38
CA PHE A 70 -16.15 -13.80 0.99
C PHE A 70 -14.99 -14.25 0.08
N PRO A 71 -15.24 -14.45 -1.24
CA PRO A 71 -14.20 -14.81 -2.20
C PRO A 71 -13.08 -13.77 -2.27
N ILE A 72 -11.84 -14.20 -2.08
CA ILE A 72 -10.65 -13.36 -2.17
C ILE A 72 -9.43 -14.18 -2.60
N ASN A 73 -8.52 -13.51 -3.32
CA ASN A 73 -7.16 -13.98 -3.57
C ASN A 73 -6.21 -13.21 -2.62
N LEU A 74 -5.82 -13.82 -1.50
CA LEU A 74 -5.06 -13.17 -0.43
C LEU A 74 -3.79 -13.96 -0.09
N THR A 75 -2.67 -13.25 0.02
CA THR A 75 -1.45 -13.71 0.69
C THR A 75 -1.27 -12.95 2.00
N LEU A 76 -1.35 -13.66 3.12
CA LEU A 76 -1.13 -13.13 4.46
C LEU A 76 0.24 -13.54 4.97
N MET A 77 1.05 -12.57 5.36
CA MET A 77 2.38 -12.75 5.93
C MET A 77 2.48 -12.05 7.28
N LYS A 78 3.38 -12.51 8.14
CA LYS A 78 3.70 -11.86 9.42
C LYS A 78 5.21 -11.65 9.53
N VAL A 79 5.62 -10.42 9.83
CA VAL A 79 6.97 -10.12 10.31
C VAL A 79 7.06 -10.59 11.77
N THR A 80 8.11 -11.35 12.09
CA THR A 80 8.29 -11.95 13.43
C THR A 80 9.36 -11.25 14.26
N ASP A 81 10.12 -10.34 13.67
CA ASP A 81 11.01 -9.43 14.38
C ASP A 81 10.27 -8.13 14.74
N ASP A 82 10.27 -7.75 16.02
CA ASP A 82 9.71 -6.47 16.47
C ASP A 82 10.64 -5.31 16.09
N ILE A 83 10.31 -4.65 14.98
CA ILE A 83 11.04 -3.51 14.43
C ILE A 83 10.09 -2.31 14.41
N PRO A 84 10.30 -1.30 15.28
CA PRO A 84 9.49 -0.09 15.26
C PRO A 84 9.53 0.57 13.88
N TRP A 85 8.39 1.06 13.38
CA TRP A 85 8.33 1.78 12.09
C TRP A 85 8.92 0.99 10.91
N ASN A 86 8.60 -0.30 10.78
CA ASN A 86 9.10 -1.18 9.71
C ASN A 86 8.27 -1.12 8.41
N GLN A 87 7.53 -0.03 8.18
CA GLN A 87 6.77 0.17 6.94
C GLN A 87 7.59 -0.04 5.65
N PRO A 88 8.86 0.44 5.55
CA PRO A 88 9.72 0.15 4.40
C PRO A 88 9.92 -1.35 4.16
N GLY A 89 10.23 -2.09 5.22
CA GLY A 89 10.47 -3.53 5.18
C GLY A 89 9.20 -4.30 4.83
N ALA A 90 8.09 -4.01 5.51
CA ALA A 90 6.81 -4.63 5.26
C ALA A 90 6.32 -4.41 3.81
N LYS A 91 6.47 -3.18 3.26
CA LYS A 91 6.13 -2.89 1.86
C LYS A 91 7.07 -3.60 0.89
N ASN A 92 8.39 -3.61 1.12
CA ASN A 92 9.33 -4.40 0.31
C ASN A 92 8.96 -5.89 0.29
N LEU A 93 8.53 -6.45 1.43
CA LEU A 93 8.06 -7.84 1.51
C LEU A 93 6.82 -8.04 0.65
N GLY A 94 5.86 -7.12 0.73
CA GLY A 94 4.68 -7.14 -0.15
C GLY A 94 5.06 -7.14 -1.63
N PHE A 95 5.93 -6.21 -2.06
CA PHE A 95 6.37 -6.12 -3.46
C PHE A 95 7.11 -7.38 -3.93
N LYS A 96 7.82 -8.08 -3.04
CA LYS A 96 8.51 -9.33 -3.37
C LYS A 96 7.53 -10.45 -3.70
N PHE A 97 6.38 -10.48 -3.04
CA PHE A 97 5.34 -11.50 -3.22
C PHE A 97 4.21 -11.07 -4.15
N ALA A 98 4.27 -9.86 -4.71
CA ALA A 98 3.33 -9.38 -5.71
C ALA A 98 3.33 -10.27 -6.96
N LYS A 99 2.17 -10.87 -7.24
CA LYS A 99 2.00 -11.82 -8.37
C LYS A 99 1.74 -11.13 -9.70
N THR A 100 1.36 -9.86 -9.67
CA THR A 100 1.04 -9.07 -10.87
C THR A 100 2.17 -8.08 -11.19
N ASP A 101 2.08 -7.46 -12.36
CA ASP A 101 3.04 -6.44 -12.80
C ASP A 101 2.72 -5.07 -12.18
N TRP A 102 1.43 -4.75 -12.05
CA TRP A 102 0.98 -3.52 -11.42
C TRP A 102 0.68 -3.72 -9.95
N VAL A 103 1.21 -2.82 -9.12
CA VAL A 103 1.09 -2.89 -7.67
C VAL A 103 0.60 -1.56 -7.13
N PHE A 104 -0.54 -1.58 -6.48
CA PHE A 104 -1.03 -0.50 -5.64
C PHE A 104 -0.61 -0.77 -4.19
N THR A 105 -0.05 0.22 -3.52
CA THR A 105 0.24 0.15 -2.08
C THR A 105 -0.24 1.41 -1.39
N SER A 106 -0.63 1.28 -0.12
CA SER A 106 -1.01 2.39 0.74
C SER A 106 -0.88 2.01 2.21
N ASP A 107 -1.02 2.99 3.10
CA ASP A 107 -1.12 2.76 4.53
C ASP A 107 -2.51 2.20 4.89
N ILE A 108 -2.63 1.44 5.98
CA ILE A 108 -3.85 0.69 6.32
C ILE A 108 -5.08 1.59 6.57
N ASP A 109 -4.86 2.84 6.96
CA ASP A 109 -5.89 3.86 7.21
C ASP A 109 -6.35 4.59 5.93
N HIS A 110 -5.92 4.13 4.76
CA HIS A 110 -6.33 4.63 3.44
C HIS A 110 -7.02 3.51 2.66
N VAL A 111 -8.27 3.75 2.31
CA VAL A 111 -9.15 2.76 1.69
C VAL A 111 -9.41 3.13 0.24
N ILE A 112 -9.10 2.21 -0.67
CA ILE A 112 -9.61 2.26 -2.04
C ILE A 112 -10.98 1.56 -2.10
N GLN A 113 -12.01 2.31 -2.45
CA GLN A 113 -13.38 1.79 -2.57
C GLN A 113 -13.54 0.94 -3.85
N PRO A 114 -14.52 0.00 -3.91
CA PRO A 114 -14.71 -0.88 -5.07
C PRO A 114 -14.81 -0.13 -6.40
N GLU A 115 -15.58 0.96 -6.46
CA GLU A 115 -15.73 1.79 -7.67
C GLU A 115 -14.38 2.39 -8.11
N MET A 116 -13.60 2.90 -7.15
CA MET A 116 -12.30 3.50 -7.41
C MET A 116 -11.27 2.44 -7.85
N CYS A 117 -11.34 1.23 -7.29
CA CYS A 117 -10.51 0.11 -7.72
C CYS A 117 -10.89 -0.36 -9.13
N GLY A 118 -12.18 -0.37 -9.48
CA GLY A 118 -12.62 -0.65 -10.85
C GLY A 118 -12.00 0.32 -11.87
N LYS A 119 -12.04 1.63 -11.58
CA LYS A 119 -11.37 2.66 -12.40
C LYS A 119 -9.86 2.43 -12.50
N LEU A 120 -9.23 1.92 -11.44
CA LEU A 120 -7.80 1.62 -11.43
C LEU A 120 -7.44 0.42 -12.32
N ILE A 121 -8.28 -0.61 -12.36
CA ILE A 121 -8.14 -1.75 -13.27
C ILE A 121 -8.26 -1.28 -14.73
N GLU A 122 -9.29 -0.48 -15.03
CA GLU A 122 -9.57 0.04 -16.38
C GLU A 122 -8.57 1.10 -16.87
N LEU A 123 -7.80 1.70 -15.96
CA LEU A 123 -6.80 2.70 -16.31
C LEU A 123 -5.82 2.13 -17.33
N LYS A 124 -5.61 2.86 -18.43
CA LYS A 124 -4.50 2.60 -19.36
C LYS A 124 -3.21 3.08 -18.71
N LYS A 125 -2.41 2.12 -18.23
CA LYS A 125 -1.18 2.39 -17.47
C LYS A 125 0.03 2.47 -18.42
N ASP A 126 1.01 3.30 -18.06
CA ASP A 126 2.31 3.41 -18.73
C ASP A 126 3.41 2.96 -17.77
N LYS A 127 4.18 1.92 -18.13
CA LYS A 127 5.20 1.31 -17.27
C LYS A 127 6.16 2.31 -16.63
N LYS A 128 6.48 3.42 -17.31
CA LYS A 128 7.41 4.46 -16.82
C LYS A 128 6.72 5.60 -16.04
N THR A 129 5.45 5.44 -15.71
CA THR A 129 4.65 6.40 -14.95
C THR A 129 4.26 5.82 -13.59
N VAL A 130 4.48 6.62 -12.53
CA VAL A 130 3.98 6.34 -11.19
C VAL A 130 2.74 7.17 -10.93
N TYR A 131 1.65 6.52 -10.55
CA TYR A 131 0.37 7.17 -10.33
C TYR A 131 0.11 7.36 -8.84
N TYR A 132 -0.30 8.57 -8.47
CA TYR A 132 -0.71 8.95 -7.12
C TYR A 132 -2.20 9.28 -7.11
N PHE A 133 -2.79 9.29 -5.91
CA PHE A 133 -4.22 9.40 -5.75
C PHE A 133 -4.61 10.63 -4.94
N SER A 134 -5.73 11.23 -5.31
CA SER A 134 -6.40 12.18 -4.45
C SER A 134 -6.92 11.49 -3.20
N ARG A 135 -7.15 12.27 -2.14
CA ARG A 135 -7.64 11.75 -0.86
C ARG A 135 -8.79 12.58 -0.36
N LEU A 136 -9.79 11.89 0.19
CA LEU A 136 -10.85 12.47 0.99
C LEU A 136 -10.74 11.90 2.41
N THR A 137 -11.06 12.68 3.43
CA THR A 137 -11.29 12.12 4.76
C THR A 137 -12.58 11.28 4.76
N ASP A 138 -12.78 10.49 5.81
CA ASP A 138 -14.04 9.81 6.12
C ASP A 138 -15.25 10.76 6.26
N LYS A 139 -15.01 12.08 6.30
CA LYS A 139 -16.01 13.15 6.28
C LYS A 139 -16.16 13.83 4.92
N GLY A 140 -15.43 13.39 3.90
CA GLY A 140 -15.46 13.97 2.55
C GLY A 140 -14.58 15.20 2.36
N GLU A 141 -13.67 15.51 3.30
CA GLU A 141 -12.78 16.68 3.18
C GLU A 141 -11.54 16.34 2.34
N SER A 142 -11.19 17.19 1.37
CA SER A 142 -10.01 16.99 0.53
C SER A 142 -8.69 17.01 1.31
N ARG A 143 -7.76 16.15 0.90
CA ARG A 143 -6.39 16.05 1.43
C ARG A 143 -5.39 15.93 0.28
N ASP A 144 -4.19 16.45 0.49
CA ASP A 144 -3.09 16.29 -0.46
C ASP A 144 -2.79 14.81 -0.74
N PRO A 145 -2.35 14.43 -1.95
CA PRO A 145 -1.93 13.08 -2.25
C PRO A 145 -0.91 12.54 -1.24
N HIS A 146 -1.09 11.29 -0.83
CA HIS A 146 -0.18 10.66 0.12
C HIS A 146 1.04 10.09 -0.60
N PRO A 147 2.28 10.42 -0.19
CA PRO A 147 3.49 9.99 -0.91
C PRO A 147 3.70 8.47 -0.87
N ASN A 148 3.07 7.80 0.09
CA ASN A 148 3.15 6.36 0.31
C ASN A 148 1.92 5.60 -0.24
N SER A 149 1.06 6.30 -0.99
CA SER A 149 -0.11 5.73 -1.67
C SER A 149 0.04 5.93 -3.18
N PHE A 150 0.49 4.89 -3.87
CA PHE A 150 0.79 4.96 -5.30
C PHE A 150 0.56 3.62 -6.00
N LEU A 151 0.38 3.70 -7.32
CA LEU A 151 0.41 2.59 -8.26
C LEU A 151 1.70 2.68 -9.08
N ILE A 152 2.43 1.57 -9.15
CA ILE A 152 3.70 1.47 -9.89
C ILE A 152 3.81 0.09 -10.54
N HIS A 153 4.56 0.02 -11.64
CA HIS A 153 5.00 -1.26 -12.18
C HIS A 153 6.09 -1.88 -11.29
N LYS A 154 5.95 -3.15 -10.93
CA LYS A 154 6.83 -3.90 -10.02
C LYS A 154 8.31 -3.82 -10.42
N ASP A 155 8.62 -4.01 -11.70
CA ASP A 155 10.00 -3.85 -12.19
C ASP A 155 10.56 -2.45 -11.91
N VAL A 156 9.80 -1.38 -12.16
CA VAL A 156 10.27 -0.01 -11.90
C VAL A 156 10.52 0.20 -10.41
N PHE A 157 9.68 -0.34 -9.54
CA PHE A 157 9.94 -0.30 -8.09
C PHE A 157 11.29 -0.94 -7.74
N TRP A 158 11.59 -2.11 -8.31
CA TRP A 158 12.85 -2.82 -8.05
C TRP A 158 14.07 -2.23 -8.77
N GLU A 159 13.91 -1.63 -9.94
CA GLU A 159 14.95 -0.85 -10.63
C GLU A 159 15.40 0.36 -9.79
N LEU A 160 14.47 0.98 -9.06
CA LEU A 160 14.76 2.04 -8.09
C LEU A 160 15.33 1.51 -6.76
N GLY A 161 15.39 0.19 -6.60
CA GLY A 161 15.90 -0.50 -5.42
C GLY A 161 14.90 -0.66 -4.28
N GLY A 162 13.60 -0.41 -4.51
CA GLY A 162 12.56 -0.46 -3.47
C GLY A 162 12.74 0.58 -2.36
N TYR A 163 12.06 0.37 -1.23
CA TYR A 163 12.29 1.20 -0.05
C TYR A 163 13.65 0.89 0.60
N ASP A 164 14.32 1.92 1.13
CA ASP A 164 15.58 1.78 1.87
C ASP A 164 15.27 1.42 3.32
N GLU A 165 15.52 0.15 3.69
CA GLU A 165 15.24 -0.37 5.03
C GLU A 165 16.15 0.22 6.12
N ASP A 166 17.16 1.03 5.78
CA ASP A 166 17.89 1.80 6.80
C ASP A 166 17.01 2.85 7.48
N PHE A 167 15.84 3.18 6.90
CA PHE A 167 14.85 4.07 7.51
C PHE A 167 13.90 3.36 8.49
N CYS A 168 13.91 2.03 8.55
CA CYS A 168 13.19 1.29 9.59
C CYS A 168 13.76 1.63 10.99
N GLY A 169 12.95 1.49 12.03
CA GLY A 169 13.34 1.76 13.42
C GLY A 169 12.94 3.15 13.93
N HIS A 170 12.65 4.12 13.05
CA HIS A 170 12.29 5.50 13.41
C HIS A 170 11.18 6.07 12.53
N TYR A 171 10.40 6.99 13.09
CA TYR A 171 9.26 7.57 12.38
C TYR A 171 9.62 8.55 11.27
N GLY A 172 8.97 8.39 10.12
CA GLY A 172 8.86 9.35 9.02
C GLY A 172 10.14 9.53 8.19
N TYR A 173 10.02 10.23 7.05
CA TYR A 173 11.08 10.43 6.04
C TYR A 173 11.57 9.15 5.33
N ASP A 174 10.93 8.03 5.60
CA ASP A 174 11.17 6.71 5.05
C ASP A 174 10.69 6.56 3.59
N ASP A 175 9.74 7.39 3.17
CA ASP A 175 9.18 7.47 1.82
C ASP A 175 9.96 8.43 0.89
N ILE A 176 10.57 9.47 1.46
CA ILE A 176 11.04 10.63 0.69
C ILE A 176 12.19 10.30 -0.25
N LEU A 177 13.05 9.33 0.11
CA LEU A 177 14.17 8.94 -0.75
C LEU A 177 13.68 8.23 -2.02
N LEU A 178 12.79 7.24 -1.87
CA LEU A 178 12.15 6.56 -2.99
C LEU A 178 11.40 7.56 -3.86
N ARG A 179 10.60 8.44 -3.25
CA ARG A 179 9.90 9.52 -3.99
C ARG A 179 10.85 10.42 -4.77
N THR A 180 12.01 10.75 -4.21
CA THR A 180 13.04 11.55 -4.91
C THR A 180 13.57 10.81 -6.15
N MET A 181 13.78 9.50 -6.05
CA MET A 181 14.23 8.67 -7.17
C MET A 181 13.14 8.54 -8.25
N ILE A 182 11.89 8.28 -7.85
CA ILE A 182 10.73 8.27 -8.75
C ILE A 182 10.66 9.58 -9.55
N GLN A 183 10.72 10.73 -8.88
CA GLN A 183 10.64 12.04 -9.55
C GLN A 183 11.83 12.34 -10.47
N SER A 184 12.96 11.63 -10.30
CA SER A 184 14.15 11.82 -11.13
C SER A 184 14.19 10.88 -12.35
N CYS A 185 13.51 9.72 -12.26
CA CYS A 185 13.65 8.63 -13.22
C CYS A 185 12.34 8.25 -13.95
N CYS A 186 11.20 8.68 -13.42
CA CYS A 186 9.87 8.30 -13.90
C CYS A 186 9.01 9.54 -14.15
N LYS A 187 7.97 9.37 -14.97
CA LYS A 187 6.86 10.32 -14.99
C LYS A 187 6.01 10.11 -13.73
N THR A 188 5.36 11.17 -13.26
CA THR A 188 4.40 11.08 -12.16
C THR A 188 3.08 11.70 -12.55
N GLU A 189 1.98 11.04 -12.22
CA GLU A 189 0.63 11.51 -12.52
C GLU A 189 -0.25 11.44 -11.27
N ASN A 190 -1.04 12.49 -11.02
CA ASN A 190 -2.05 12.47 -9.96
C ASN A 190 -3.41 12.15 -10.58
N LEU A 191 -3.99 11.01 -10.21
CA LEU A 191 -5.30 10.56 -10.67
C LEU A 191 -6.40 11.22 -9.84
N ASN A 192 -6.76 12.46 -10.20
CA ASN A 192 -7.76 13.24 -9.46
C ASN A 192 -9.17 12.62 -9.45
N SER A 193 -9.46 11.71 -10.39
CA SER A 193 -10.73 10.98 -10.49
C SER A 193 -10.79 9.71 -9.62
N ILE A 194 -9.67 9.32 -9.00
CA ILE A 194 -9.57 8.16 -8.11
C ILE A 194 -9.19 8.66 -6.72
N ASN A 195 -10.13 8.57 -5.79
CA ASN A 195 -9.96 9.05 -4.43
C ASN A 195 -9.80 7.89 -3.44
N LEU A 196 -8.81 7.97 -2.58
CA LEU A 196 -8.73 7.13 -1.39
C LEU A 196 -9.50 7.79 -0.25
N ILE A 197 -10.21 6.99 0.55
CA ILE A 197 -10.80 7.45 1.81
C ILE A 197 -9.77 7.25 2.92
N ASN A 198 -9.30 8.36 3.50
CA ASN A 198 -8.43 8.33 4.66
C ASN A 198 -9.25 8.43 5.93
N TYR A 199 -8.90 7.62 6.94
CA TYR A 199 -9.47 7.66 8.29
C TYR A 199 -8.43 8.24 9.27
N PRO A 200 -8.36 9.58 9.44
CA PRO A 200 -7.27 10.21 10.18
C PRO A 200 -7.26 9.86 11.67
N SER A 201 -8.34 9.32 12.21
CA SER A 201 -8.40 8.88 13.62
C SER A 201 -7.67 7.56 13.88
N LEU A 202 -7.24 6.85 12.83
CA LEU A 202 -6.67 5.50 12.90
C LEU A 202 -5.16 5.46 12.67
N TYR A 203 -4.46 6.59 12.70
CA TYR A 203 -3.01 6.60 12.63
C TYR A 203 -2.40 5.90 13.86
N SER A 204 -1.24 5.27 13.69
CA SER A 204 -0.50 4.68 14.81
C SER A 204 0.08 5.78 15.73
N SER A 205 -0.35 5.82 16.99
CA SER A 205 0.07 6.81 17.99
C SER A 205 1.08 6.30 19.03
N ASP A 206 1.21 4.98 19.16
CA ASP A 206 1.75 4.38 20.39
C ASP A 206 3.29 4.23 20.39
N LEU A 207 3.93 4.60 19.29
CA LEU A 207 5.39 4.53 19.10
C LEU A 207 6.02 5.92 19.11
N ASP A 208 7.33 6.01 19.41
CA ASP A 208 8.08 7.28 19.34
C ASP A 208 8.07 7.86 17.92
N ARG A 209 7.47 9.06 17.76
CA ARG A 209 7.35 9.78 16.49
C ARG A 209 8.49 10.78 16.24
N SER A 210 9.64 10.59 16.88
CA SER A 210 10.83 11.41 16.65
C SER A 210 11.39 11.22 15.25
N ARG A 211 11.28 12.27 14.43
CA ARG A 211 11.79 12.29 13.04
C ARG A 211 13.29 12.58 12.93
N ARG A 212 14.00 12.82 14.05
CA ARG A 212 15.37 13.36 14.06
C ARG A 212 16.38 12.43 13.40
N LYS A 213 16.27 11.12 13.65
CA LYS A 213 17.19 10.11 13.09
C LYS A 213 17.00 9.98 11.57
N ASN A 214 15.78 9.73 11.13
CA ASN A 214 15.49 9.59 9.70
C ASN A 214 15.74 10.89 8.91
N LYS A 215 15.47 12.06 9.48
CA LYS A 215 15.84 13.34 8.82
C LYS A 215 17.35 13.45 8.54
N ARG A 216 18.20 13.04 9.49
CA ARG A 216 19.67 13.04 9.32
C ARG A 216 20.11 11.99 8.30
N LEU A 217 19.52 10.80 8.38
CA LEU A 217 19.77 9.72 7.44
C LEU A 217 19.42 10.15 6.01
N LEU A 218 18.24 10.74 5.80
CA LEU A 218 17.80 11.25 4.51
C LEU A 218 18.78 12.26 3.92
N LYS A 219 19.26 13.23 4.72
CA LYS A 219 20.27 14.21 4.26
C LYS A 219 21.54 13.51 3.76
N ARG A 220 22.00 12.48 4.47
CA ARG A 220 23.18 11.69 4.08
C ARG A 220 22.93 10.89 2.80
N LYS A 221 21.81 10.16 2.72
CA LYS A 221 21.44 9.31 1.58
C LYS A 221 21.19 10.13 0.31
N LYS A 222 20.53 11.30 0.40
CA LYS A 222 20.39 12.24 -0.73
C LYS A 222 21.74 12.74 -1.26
N LYS A 223 22.71 13.05 -0.38
CA LYS A 223 24.08 13.41 -0.79
C LYS A 223 24.81 12.26 -1.48
N GLN A 224 24.55 11.02 -1.07
CA GLN A 224 25.09 9.84 -1.75
C GLN A 224 24.45 9.66 -3.14
N LEU A 225 23.14 9.85 -3.24
CA LEU A 225 22.39 9.76 -4.49
C LEU A 225 22.90 10.76 -5.53
N GLN A 226 23.05 12.03 -5.13
CA GLN A 226 23.60 13.10 -5.98
C GLN A 226 25.03 12.82 -6.47
N LYS A 227 25.80 12.02 -5.72
CA LYS A 227 27.18 11.66 -6.08
C LYS A 227 27.28 10.34 -6.85
N GLY A 228 26.15 9.69 -7.19
CA GLY A 228 26.14 8.35 -7.78
C GLY A 228 26.68 7.26 -6.85
N LYS A 229 26.68 7.50 -5.54
CA LYS A 229 27.24 6.59 -4.51
C LYS A 229 26.18 5.91 -3.65
N TYR A 230 24.90 6.24 -3.86
CA TYR A 230 23.81 5.59 -3.15
C TYR A 230 23.63 4.15 -3.63
N GLN A 231 23.41 3.24 -2.69
CA GLN A 231 23.20 1.82 -2.96
C GLN A 231 22.19 1.28 -1.94
N ASN A 232 21.16 0.60 -2.43
CA ASN A 232 20.21 -0.17 -1.62
C ASN A 232 20.37 -1.66 -1.90
N LYS A 233 21.44 -2.27 -1.38
CA LYS A 233 21.87 -3.62 -1.78
C LYS A 233 21.31 -4.76 -0.93
N ARG A 234 20.77 -4.46 0.25
CA ARG A 234 20.27 -5.46 1.20
C ARG A 234 18.91 -5.02 1.71
N ILE A 235 17.91 -5.80 1.34
CA ILE A 235 16.51 -5.64 1.74
C ILE A 235 16.04 -6.95 2.37
N LEU A 236 14.92 -6.89 3.09
CA LEU A 236 14.30 -7.96 3.86
C LEU A 236 15.25 -8.49 4.93
N ARG A 237 15.79 -7.57 5.75
CA ARG A 237 16.76 -7.87 6.82
C ARG A 237 16.10 -8.28 8.14
N PHE A 238 14.98 -8.98 8.07
CA PHE A 238 14.15 -9.38 9.20
C PHE A 238 13.50 -10.74 8.93
N ASN A 239 13.11 -11.44 10.00
CA ASN A 239 12.38 -12.70 9.92
C ASN A 239 10.89 -12.46 9.64
N TRP A 240 10.29 -13.35 8.87
CA TRP A 240 8.88 -13.34 8.55
C TRP A 240 8.39 -14.75 8.22
N GLU A 241 7.09 -14.95 8.31
CA GLU A 241 6.41 -16.21 7.97
C GLU A 241 5.21 -15.97 7.06
N LEU A 242 4.95 -16.94 6.18
CA LEU A 242 3.71 -17.02 5.43
C LEU A 242 2.64 -17.65 6.33
N ILE A 243 1.58 -16.91 6.63
CA ILE A 243 0.51 -17.38 7.50
C ILE A 243 -0.56 -18.14 6.70
N LYS A 244 -1.00 -17.55 5.59
CA LYS A 244 -2.12 -18.08 4.82
C LYS A 244 -2.07 -17.63 3.37
N ASN A 245 -2.43 -18.54 2.47
CA ASN A 245 -2.80 -18.21 1.09
C ASN A 245 -4.25 -18.63 0.85
N LEU A 246 -5.06 -17.69 0.37
CA LEU A 246 -6.43 -17.91 -0.08
C LEU A 246 -6.47 -17.65 -1.58
N ASN A 247 -7.01 -18.57 -2.36
CA ASN A 247 -7.26 -18.37 -3.79
C ASN A 247 -8.70 -18.80 -4.07
N THR A 248 -9.66 -18.02 -3.56
CA THR A 248 -11.09 -18.37 -3.57
C THR A 248 -11.92 -17.50 -4.51
N ALA A 249 -11.32 -16.44 -5.08
CA ALA A 249 -11.91 -15.67 -6.17
C ALA A 249 -11.46 -16.28 -7.50
N SER A 250 -12.19 -17.32 -7.93
CA SER A 250 -12.04 -18.03 -9.21
C SER A 250 -13.20 -17.75 -10.14
#